data_AF-A0A7C4KW85-F1
#
_entry.id   AF-A0A7C4KW85-F1
#
_cell.length_a   1.000
_cell.length_b   1.000
_cell.length_c   1.000
_cell.angle_alpha   90.00
_cell.angle_beta   90.00
_cell.angle_gamma   90.00
#
_symmetry.space_group_name_H-M   'P 1'
#
loop_
_entity.id
_entity.type
_entity.pdbx_description
1 polymer ?
#
loop_
_entity_poly.entity_id
_entity_poly.type
_entity_poly.pdbx_seq_one_letter_code
_entity_poly.pdbx_strand_id
1 'polypeptide(L)'
;MPNDVKSEMEKYFKICSDRSFKVILVEDFNNYKVFIQIPNGKSKCDFYVWRAIFEDKGLDVKVPTHDDLADFYTNLKLKNKDVEEYLINAVIKLIHINYRWGVSRIISHYFSNLEEELKREIEKFLATLKWIVLQEDVNYPPKERKLGSKYALAVYALLEAGFTINEIRRVIKF
;
A
#
# COMPACT_ATOMS: atom_id res chain seq x y z
N MET A 1 -11.77 4.24 0.41
CA MET A 1 -10.83 5.25 0.94
C MET A 1 -11.42 6.63 0.73
N PRO A 2 -11.11 7.61 1.59
CA PRO A 2 -11.68 8.95 1.51
C PRO A 2 -11.07 9.79 0.38
N ASN A 3 -11.86 10.72 -0.16
CA ASN A 3 -11.42 11.68 -1.18
C ASN A 3 -10.59 12.83 -0.61
N ASP A 4 -10.70 13.10 0.69
CA ASP A 4 -9.85 14.04 1.42
C ASP A 4 -9.04 13.28 2.48
N VAL A 5 -7.98 12.63 2.01
CA VAL A 5 -7.13 11.77 2.85
C VAL A 5 -6.54 12.57 4.01
N LYS A 6 -6.08 13.79 3.77
CA LYS A 6 -5.47 14.64 4.79
C LYS A 6 -6.43 14.95 5.94
N SER A 7 -7.66 15.37 5.62
CA SER A 7 -8.67 15.67 6.64
C SER A 7 -9.04 14.44 7.48
N GLU A 8 -9.16 13.27 6.86
CA GLU A 8 -9.47 12.03 7.59
C GLU A 8 -8.29 11.55 8.44
N MET A 9 -7.06 11.60 7.91
CA MET A 9 -5.86 11.25 8.69
C MET A 9 -5.67 12.21 9.87
N GLU A 10 -5.98 13.49 9.69
CA GLU A 10 -5.96 14.47 10.77
C GLU A 10 -7.02 14.15 11.83
N LYS A 11 -8.23 13.83 11.41
CA LYS A 11 -9.33 13.46 12.32
C LYS A 11 -8.99 12.25 13.20
N TYR A 12 -8.41 11.19 12.63
CA TYR A 12 -8.15 9.95 13.36
C TYR A 12 -6.80 9.90 14.05
N PHE A 13 -5.75 10.47 13.45
CA PHE A 13 -4.38 10.30 13.92
C PHE A 13 -3.69 11.62 14.27
N LYS A 14 -4.34 12.76 14.01
CA LYS A 14 -3.80 14.11 14.26
C LYS A 14 -2.44 14.31 13.60
N ILE A 15 -2.29 13.85 12.35
CA ILE A 15 -1.03 13.86 11.60
C ILE A 15 -0.42 15.24 11.41
N CYS A 16 -1.20 16.32 11.51
CA CYS A 16 -0.75 17.70 11.37
C CYS A 16 -0.72 18.43 12.73
N SER A 17 -1.78 18.35 13.52
CA SER A 17 -1.93 19.16 14.74
C SER A 17 -1.16 18.62 15.95
N ASP A 18 -0.97 17.30 16.03
CA ASP A 18 -0.23 16.64 17.10
C ASP A 18 0.89 15.78 16.51
N ARG A 19 2.05 16.42 16.41
CA ARG A 19 3.30 15.86 15.87
C ARG A 19 4.18 15.23 16.95
N SER A 20 3.61 14.86 18.11
CA SER A 20 4.34 14.05 19.09
C SER A 20 4.71 12.69 18.50
N PHE A 21 5.86 12.14 18.93
CA PHE A 21 6.32 10.84 18.44
C PHE A 21 5.35 9.74 18.88
N LYS A 22 4.80 9.01 17.92
CA LYS A 22 3.87 7.90 18.10
C LYS A 22 4.01 6.91 16.96
N VAL A 23 3.93 5.63 17.31
CA VAL A 23 3.81 4.51 16.39
C VAL A 23 2.46 3.88 16.64
N ILE A 24 1.63 3.80 15.60
CA ILE A 24 0.24 3.39 15.69
C ILE A 24 0.06 2.15 14.84
N LEU A 25 -0.41 1.06 15.43
CA LEU A 25 -0.83 -0.14 14.71
C LEU A 25 -2.10 0.17 13.92
N VAL A 26 -2.07 -0.05 12.62
CA VAL A 26 -3.19 0.24 11.72
C VAL A 26 -3.74 -0.99 11.02
N GLU A 27 -2.96 -2.07 10.91
CA GLU A 27 -3.42 -3.37 10.43
C GLU A 27 -2.76 -4.49 11.24
N ASP A 28 -3.55 -5.50 11.62
CA ASP A 28 -3.06 -6.68 12.32
C ASP A 28 -3.51 -7.96 11.59
N PHE A 29 -2.54 -8.66 11.00
CA PHE A 29 -2.69 -9.97 10.36
C PHE A 29 -1.89 -11.03 11.13
N ASN A 30 -1.97 -11.02 12.46
CA ASN A 30 -1.21 -11.86 13.39
C ASN A 30 0.29 -11.61 13.28
N ASN A 31 0.99 -12.41 12.48
CA ASN A 31 2.43 -12.34 12.31
C ASN A 31 2.85 -11.22 11.35
N TYR A 32 1.92 -10.61 10.63
CA TYR A 32 2.18 -9.45 9.79
C TYR A 32 1.43 -8.23 10.34
N LYS A 33 2.13 -7.13 10.57
CA LYS A 33 1.55 -5.90 11.10
C LYS A 33 1.94 -4.70 10.26
N VAL A 34 1.02 -3.75 10.10
CA VAL A 34 1.28 -2.45 9.46
C VAL A 34 1.14 -1.36 10.50
N PHE A 35 2.14 -0.48 10.57
CA PHE A 35 2.14 0.66 11.47
C PHE A 35 2.26 1.97 10.68
N ILE A 36 1.75 3.04 11.27
CA ILE A 36 2.13 4.40 10.90
C ILE A 36 2.96 5.05 12.01
N GLN A 37 3.96 5.82 11.62
CA GLN A 37 4.80 6.61 12.53
C GLN A 37 4.59 8.10 12.27
N ILE A 38 4.29 8.85 13.33
CA ILE A 38 4.16 10.30 13.36
C ILE A 38 5.10 10.84 14.45
N PRO A 39 5.79 11.97 14.27
CA PRO A 39 5.99 12.64 13.00
C PRO A 39 6.98 11.82 12.16
N ASN A 40 6.98 12.11 10.87
CA ASN A 40 8.09 11.75 10.02
C ASN A 40 8.13 12.68 8.80
N GLY A 41 9.29 12.75 8.13
CA GLY A 41 9.37 13.10 6.71
C GLY A 41 9.39 14.58 6.34
N LYS A 42 8.99 14.84 5.08
CA LYS A 42 9.29 16.05 4.27
C LYS A 42 8.28 17.18 4.41
N SER A 43 7.12 16.92 5.02
CA SER A 43 6.01 17.89 5.11
C SER A 43 5.46 18.02 6.54
N LYS A 44 4.67 19.08 6.77
CA LYS A 44 4.05 19.36 8.08
C LYS A 44 3.03 18.30 8.52
N CYS A 45 2.60 17.41 7.63
CA CYS A 45 1.56 16.41 7.88
C CYS A 45 2.00 14.98 7.52
N ASP A 46 3.28 14.78 7.24
CA ASP A 46 3.81 13.52 6.71
C ASP A 46 3.94 12.44 7.80
N PHE A 47 3.87 11.17 7.42
CA PHE A 47 4.02 10.00 8.29
C PHE A 47 4.72 8.87 7.54
N TYR A 48 5.38 7.94 8.24
CA TYR A 48 5.94 6.73 7.60
C TYR A 48 5.02 5.54 7.78
N VAL A 49 4.93 4.71 6.75
CA VAL A 49 4.33 3.38 6.82
C VAL A 49 5.43 2.35 7.07
N TRP A 50 5.25 1.55 8.11
CA TRP A 50 6.14 0.44 8.47
C TRP A 50 5.40 -0.89 8.31
N ARG A 51 6.12 -1.93 7.90
CA ARG A 51 5.65 -3.32 7.99
C ARG A 51 6.53 -4.09 8.96
N ALA A 52 5.92 -4.94 9.77
CA ALA A 52 6.62 -5.87 10.66
C ALA A 52 6.15 -7.29 10.39
N ILE A 53 7.11 -8.21 10.24
CA ILE A 53 6.87 -9.65 10.13
C ILE A 53 7.50 -10.32 11.35
N PHE A 54 6.67 -10.97 12.14
CA PHE A 54 7.05 -11.74 13.32
C PHE A 54 7.27 -13.18 12.86
N GLU A 55 8.50 -13.64 12.95
CA GLU A 55 8.91 -15.00 12.62
C GLU A 55 9.36 -15.71 13.91
N ASP A 56 9.34 -17.05 13.92
CA ASP A 56 9.68 -17.85 15.10
C ASP A 56 11.06 -17.52 15.71
N LYS A 57 11.96 -16.96 14.90
CA LYS A 57 13.35 -16.65 15.30
C LYS A 57 13.71 -15.17 15.18
N GLY A 58 12.76 -14.28 14.90
CA GLY A 58 13.11 -12.88 14.69
C GLY A 58 11.96 -11.96 14.35
N LEU A 59 12.30 -10.68 14.27
CA LEU A 59 11.39 -9.61 13.90
C LEU A 59 12.00 -8.88 12.70
N ASP A 60 11.33 -8.95 11.56
CA ASP A 60 11.68 -8.19 10.37
C ASP A 60 10.81 -6.93 10.28
N VAL A 61 11.39 -5.78 10.62
CA VAL A 61 10.72 -4.46 10.54
C VAL A 61 11.40 -3.60 9.49
N LYS A 62 10.63 -3.05 8.55
CA LYS A 62 11.13 -2.04 7.60
C LYS A 62 10.02 -1.13 7.10
N VAL A 63 10.39 0.06 6.61
CA VAL A 63 9.49 0.86 5.76
C VAL A 63 9.56 0.25 4.34
N PRO A 64 8.44 -0.21 3.76
CA PRO A 64 8.46 -0.89 2.48
C PRO A 64 9.00 -0.01 1.36
N THR A 65 9.95 -0.52 0.58
CA THR A 65 10.43 0.10 -0.64
C THR A 65 9.56 -0.28 -1.84
N HIS A 66 9.72 0.42 -2.96
CA HIS A 66 9.07 0.03 -4.21
C HIS A 66 9.48 -1.37 -4.68
N ASP A 67 10.73 -1.76 -4.44
CA ASP A 67 11.22 -3.10 -4.77
C ASP A 67 10.51 -4.16 -3.92
N ASP A 68 10.39 -3.92 -2.61
CA ASP A 68 9.69 -4.84 -1.72
C ASP A 68 8.23 -5.06 -2.15
N LEU A 69 7.56 -3.99 -2.59
CA LEU A 69 6.19 -4.07 -3.09
C LEU A 69 6.09 -4.73 -4.46
N ALA A 70 7.06 -4.51 -5.35
CA ALA A 70 7.13 -5.13 -6.66
C ALA A 70 7.40 -6.64 -6.54
N ASP A 71 8.30 -7.03 -5.64
CA ASP A 71 8.57 -8.44 -5.33
C ASP A 71 7.35 -9.10 -4.71
N PHE A 72 6.68 -8.44 -3.74
CA PHE A 72 5.46 -8.98 -3.15
C PHE A 72 4.36 -9.16 -4.21
N TYR A 73 4.14 -8.16 -5.05
CA TYR A 73 3.18 -8.22 -6.15
C TYR A 73 3.48 -9.37 -7.12
N THR A 74 4.73 -9.49 -7.57
CA THR A 74 5.15 -10.54 -8.51
C THR A 74 4.99 -11.92 -7.89
N ASN A 75 5.41 -12.09 -6.63
CA ASN A 75 5.27 -13.35 -5.92
C ASN A 75 3.82 -13.77 -5.73
N LEU A 76 2.89 -12.84 -5.52
CA LEU A 76 1.46 -13.14 -5.46
C LEU A 76 0.93 -13.67 -6.79
N LYS A 77 1.28 -13.03 -7.92
CA LYS A 77 0.85 -13.47 -9.24
C LYS A 77 1.32 -14.89 -9.56
N LEU A 78 2.52 -15.28 -9.13
CA LEU A 78 3.06 -16.62 -9.35
C LEU A 78 2.32 -17.73 -8.58
N LYS A 79 1.54 -17.40 -7.56
CA LYS A 79 0.86 -18.39 -6.70
C LYS A 79 -0.41 -18.96 -7.32
N ASN A 80 -1.11 -18.21 -8.19
CA ASN A 80 -2.42 -18.62 -8.69
C ASN A 80 -2.82 -17.81 -9.94
N LYS A 81 -3.48 -18.47 -10.91
CA LYS A 81 -3.90 -17.87 -12.18
C LYS A 81 -4.93 -16.75 -12.03
N ASP A 82 -5.88 -16.87 -11.10
CA ASP A 82 -6.85 -15.80 -10.84
C ASP A 82 -6.15 -14.58 -10.23
N VAL A 83 -5.10 -14.80 -9.42
CA VAL A 83 -4.29 -13.70 -8.88
C VAL A 83 -3.48 -13.05 -10.00
N GLU A 84 -2.87 -13.84 -10.88
CA GLU A 84 -2.18 -13.33 -12.07
C GLU A 84 -3.10 -12.45 -12.93
N GLU A 85 -4.35 -12.88 -13.15
CA GLU A 85 -5.32 -12.17 -13.99
C GLU A 85 -5.90 -10.91 -13.32
N TYR A 86 -6.25 -10.99 -12.04
CA TYR A 86 -7.07 -9.95 -11.39
C TYR A 86 -6.31 -9.01 -10.45
N LEU A 87 -5.05 -9.29 -10.07
CA LEU A 87 -4.34 -8.48 -9.08
C LEU A 87 -4.11 -7.02 -9.54
N ILE A 88 -3.82 -6.77 -10.82
CA ILE A 88 -3.74 -5.39 -11.33
C ILE A 88 -5.07 -4.65 -11.21
N ASN A 89 -6.18 -5.33 -11.52
CA ASN A 89 -7.52 -4.76 -11.42
C ASN A 89 -7.85 -4.41 -9.96
N ALA A 90 -7.49 -5.30 -9.02
CA ALA A 90 -7.58 -5.05 -7.59
C ALA A 90 -6.77 -3.82 -7.16
N VAL A 91 -5.52 -3.69 -7.61
CA VAL A 91 -4.66 -2.52 -7.36
C VAL A 91 -5.28 -1.23 -7.92
N ILE A 92 -5.80 -1.26 -9.15
CA ILE A 92 -6.50 -0.12 -9.76
C ILE A 92 -7.74 0.26 -8.93
N LYS A 93 -8.56 -0.70 -8.51
CA LYS A 93 -9.74 -0.44 -7.67
C LYS A 93 -9.36 0.13 -6.31
N LEU A 94 -8.22 -0.26 -5.75
CA LEU A 94 -7.68 0.26 -4.50
C LEU A 94 -7.23 1.73 -4.64
N ILE A 95 -6.44 2.03 -5.68
CA ILE A 95 -5.68 3.27 -5.83
C ILE A 95 -6.44 4.39 -6.53
N HIS A 96 -7.22 4.05 -7.56
CA HIS A 96 -7.79 5.05 -8.46
C HIS A 96 -8.83 5.90 -7.72
N ILE A 97 -8.76 7.23 -7.86
CA ILE A 97 -9.60 8.19 -7.12
C ILE A 97 -11.11 7.99 -7.32
N ASN A 98 -11.53 7.51 -8.50
CA ASN A 98 -12.94 7.24 -8.78
C ASN A 98 -13.46 5.92 -8.18
N TYR A 99 -12.59 5.06 -7.64
CA TYR A 99 -12.98 3.76 -7.07
C TYR A 99 -12.72 3.71 -5.58
N ARG A 100 -11.45 3.75 -5.17
CA ARG A 100 -11.00 3.69 -3.77
C ARG A 100 -11.68 2.59 -2.96
N TRP A 101 -11.79 1.39 -3.51
CA TRP A 101 -12.38 0.25 -2.82
C TRP A 101 -11.60 -0.10 -1.55
N GLY A 102 -12.30 -0.59 -0.53
CA GLY A 102 -11.66 -1.18 0.66
C GLY A 102 -11.12 -2.57 0.34
N VAL A 103 -10.12 -3.01 1.12
CA VAL A 103 -9.46 -4.32 0.95
C VAL A 103 -10.50 -5.45 1.00
N SER A 104 -11.37 -5.49 2.01
CA SER A 104 -12.40 -6.54 2.15
C SER A 104 -13.33 -6.62 0.93
N ARG A 105 -13.70 -5.48 0.35
CA ARG A 105 -14.52 -5.43 -0.88
C ARG A 105 -13.75 -6.04 -2.06
N ILE A 106 -12.48 -5.70 -2.20
CA ILE A 106 -11.62 -6.24 -3.27
C ILE A 106 -11.51 -7.77 -3.14
N ILE A 107 -11.22 -8.28 -1.93
CA ILE A 107 -11.13 -9.72 -1.68
C ILE A 107 -12.43 -10.42 -2.03
N SER A 108 -13.57 -9.90 -1.55
CA SER A 108 -14.88 -10.50 -1.83
C SER A 108 -15.26 -10.50 -3.31
N HIS A 109 -14.72 -9.57 -4.10
CA HIS A 109 -15.12 -9.40 -5.50
C HIS A 109 -14.22 -10.15 -6.47
N TYR A 110 -12.91 -10.08 -6.28
CA TYR A 110 -11.93 -10.68 -7.20
C TYR A 110 -11.43 -12.04 -6.74
N PHE A 111 -11.46 -12.32 -5.44
CA PHE A 111 -10.70 -13.41 -4.83
C PHE A 111 -11.54 -14.29 -3.91
N SER A 112 -12.88 -14.26 -4.03
CA SER A 112 -13.80 -14.97 -3.14
C SER A 112 -13.58 -16.49 -3.13
N ASN A 113 -13.13 -17.04 -4.27
CA ASN A 113 -12.99 -18.48 -4.47
C ASN A 113 -11.57 -19.00 -4.18
N LEU A 114 -10.64 -18.11 -3.81
CA LEU A 114 -9.28 -18.51 -3.45
C LEU A 114 -9.24 -19.17 -2.06
N GLU A 115 -8.18 -19.94 -1.83
CA GLU A 115 -7.87 -20.48 -0.52
C GLU A 115 -7.63 -19.34 0.49
N GLU A 116 -8.04 -19.56 1.74
CA GLU A 116 -7.99 -18.54 2.80
C GLU A 116 -6.57 -18.04 3.10
N GLU A 117 -5.56 -18.91 2.97
CA GLU A 117 -4.16 -18.50 3.12
C GLU A 117 -3.75 -17.51 2.03
N LEU A 118 -4.08 -17.79 0.77
CA LEU A 118 -3.77 -16.89 -0.34
C LEU A 118 -4.55 -15.58 -0.26
N LYS A 119 -5.82 -15.62 0.16
CA LYS A 119 -6.60 -14.39 0.46
C LYS A 119 -5.88 -13.53 1.49
N ARG A 120 -5.43 -14.12 2.60
CA ARG A 120 -4.70 -13.40 3.66
C ARG A 120 -3.40 -12.77 3.14
N GLU A 121 -2.67 -13.46 2.26
CA GLU A 121 -1.47 -12.90 1.64
C GLU A 121 -1.79 -11.69 0.74
N ILE A 122 -2.87 -11.77 -0.03
CA ILE A 122 -3.36 -10.65 -0.85
C ILE A 122 -3.83 -9.49 0.04
N GLU A 123 -4.52 -9.78 1.15
CA GLU A 123 -4.94 -8.77 2.13
C GLU A 123 -3.75 -8.01 2.71
N LYS A 124 -2.70 -8.71 3.14
CA LYS A 124 -1.46 -8.10 3.66
C LYS A 124 -0.86 -7.14 2.64
N PHE A 125 -0.75 -7.56 1.38
CA PHE A 125 -0.24 -6.71 0.29
C PHE A 125 -1.11 -5.48 0.08
N LEU A 126 -2.43 -5.66 -0.13
CA LEU A 126 -3.35 -4.55 -0.42
C LEU A 126 -3.50 -3.59 0.76
N ALA A 127 -3.46 -4.09 2.00
CA ALA A 127 -3.53 -3.26 3.20
C ALA A 127 -2.27 -2.41 3.37
N THR A 128 -1.09 -2.98 3.10
CA THR A 128 0.17 -2.24 3.11
C THR A 128 0.20 -1.18 2.02
N LEU A 129 -0.16 -1.56 0.79
CA LEU A 129 -0.25 -0.64 -0.34
C LEU A 129 -1.27 0.48 -0.08
N LYS A 130 -2.40 0.19 0.57
CA LYS A 130 -3.37 1.20 1.00
C LYS A 130 -2.70 2.27 1.83
N TRP A 131 -1.96 1.90 2.87
CA TRP A 131 -1.36 2.88 3.78
C TRP A 131 -0.30 3.73 3.08
N ILE A 132 0.49 3.14 2.19
CA ILE A 132 1.48 3.86 1.37
C ILE A 132 0.78 4.84 0.43
N VAL A 133 -0.31 4.43 -0.20
CA VAL A 133 -1.13 5.29 -1.05
C VAL A 133 -1.73 6.47 -0.27
N LEU A 134 -2.19 6.23 0.96
CA LEU A 134 -2.69 7.31 1.83
C LEU A 134 -1.57 8.27 2.22
N GLN A 135 -0.37 7.77 2.52
CA GLN A 135 0.81 8.60 2.78
C GLN A 135 1.12 9.52 1.57
N GLU A 136 1.16 8.95 0.37
CA GLU A 136 1.39 9.72 -0.87
C GLU A 136 0.30 10.77 -1.12
N ASP A 137 -0.96 10.44 -0.88
CA ASP A 137 -2.07 11.39 -1.05
C ASP A 137 -2.08 12.51 -0.01
N VAL A 138 -1.53 12.29 1.20
CA VAL A 138 -1.33 13.38 2.18
C VAL A 138 -0.26 14.35 1.70
N ASN A 139 0.86 13.84 1.19
CA ASN A 139 1.99 14.65 0.74
C ASN A 139 1.73 15.32 -0.61
N TYR A 140 1.03 14.63 -1.50
CA TYR A 140 0.74 15.05 -2.86
C TYR A 140 -0.74 14.83 -3.21
N PRO A 141 -1.66 15.66 -2.69
CA PRO A 141 -3.09 15.45 -2.83
C PRO A 141 -3.54 15.35 -4.30
N PRO A 142 -4.26 14.27 -4.68
CA PRO A 142 -4.73 14.11 -6.06
C PRO A 142 -5.65 15.24 -6.55
N LYS A 143 -6.40 15.87 -5.63
CA LYS A 143 -7.26 17.03 -5.91
C LYS A 143 -6.47 18.24 -6.44
N GLU A 144 -5.18 18.32 -6.09
CA GLU A 144 -4.26 19.37 -6.56
C GLU A 144 -3.59 19.00 -7.90
N ARG A 145 -4.12 17.99 -8.62
CA ARG A 145 -3.56 17.46 -9.88
C ARG A 145 -2.12 16.93 -9.77
N LYS A 146 -1.66 16.64 -8.55
CA LYS A 146 -0.36 16.00 -8.30
C LYS A 146 -0.42 14.49 -8.61
N LEU A 147 0.76 13.87 -8.74
CA LEU A 147 0.86 12.44 -9.03
C LEU A 147 0.29 11.59 -7.87
N GLY A 148 0.62 11.90 -6.61
CA GLY A 148 0.06 11.23 -5.42
C GLY A 148 0.02 9.71 -5.58
N SER A 149 -1.13 9.11 -5.26
CA SER A 149 -1.34 7.66 -5.42
C SER A 149 -1.11 7.11 -6.83
N LYS A 150 -1.15 7.93 -7.90
CA LYS A 150 -0.86 7.50 -9.28
C LYS A 150 0.59 7.05 -9.42
N TYR A 151 1.50 7.59 -8.60
CA TYR A 151 2.90 7.18 -8.60
C TYR A 151 3.05 5.72 -8.16
N ALA A 152 2.34 5.31 -7.11
CA ALA A 152 2.30 3.92 -6.68
C ALA A 152 1.74 2.99 -7.77
N LEU A 153 0.73 3.43 -8.54
CA LEU A 153 0.16 2.66 -9.65
C LEU A 153 1.15 2.43 -10.81
N ALA A 154 2.04 3.40 -11.07
CA ALA A 154 2.94 3.35 -12.23
C ALA A 154 3.88 2.14 -12.19
N VAL A 155 4.37 1.76 -11.01
CA VAL A 155 5.23 0.58 -10.83
C VAL A 155 4.52 -0.69 -11.29
N TYR A 156 3.28 -0.90 -10.84
CA TYR A 156 2.51 -2.10 -11.20
C TYR A 156 2.11 -2.11 -12.68
N ALA A 157 1.74 -0.95 -13.24
CA ALA A 157 1.43 -0.86 -14.67
C ALA A 157 2.64 -1.21 -15.56
N LEU A 158 3.85 -0.81 -15.17
CA LEU A 158 5.07 -1.17 -15.89
C LEU A 158 5.40 -2.66 -15.74
N LEU A 159 5.23 -3.24 -14.56
CA LEU A 159 5.37 -4.70 -14.36
C LEU A 159 4.39 -5.48 -15.27
N GLU A 160 3.13 -5.06 -15.35
CA GLU A 160 2.14 -5.66 -16.26
C GLU A 160 2.49 -5.49 -17.74
N ALA A 161 3.20 -4.42 -18.10
CA ALA A 161 3.69 -4.20 -19.46
C ALA A 161 4.96 -5.01 -19.78
N GLY A 162 5.44 -5.85 -18.86
CA GLY A 162 6.59 -6.74 -19.07
C GLY A 162 7.94 -6.14 -18.70
N PHE A 163 7.98 -4.98 -18.04
CA PHE A 163 9.23 -4.40 -17.56
C PHE A 163 9.74 -5.11 -16.32
N THR A 164 11.05 -5.29 -16.24
CA THR A 164 11.73 -5.76 -15.02
C THR A 164 11.87 -4.62 -14.01
N ILE A 165 12.02 -4.96 -12.72
CA ILE A 165 12.28 -3.97 -11.65
C ILE A 165 13.50 -3.10 -11.98
N ASN A 166 14.56 -3.68 -12.56
CA ASN A 166 15.75 -2.95 -12.96
C ASN A 166 15.49 -1.92 -14.07
N GLU A 167 14.59 -2.21 -15.01
CA GLU A 167 14.19 -1.25 -16.04
C GLU A 167 13.30 -0.16 -15.46
N ILE A 168 12.39 -0.50 -14.55
CA ILE A 168 11.52 0.46 -13.86
C ILE A 168 12.36 1.48 -13.09
N ARG A 169 13.40 1.05 -12.36
CA ARG A 169 14.33 1.95 -11.65
C ARG A 169 15.07 2.92 -12.57
N ARG A 170 15.22 2.60 -13.86
CA ARG A 170 15.87 3.48 -14.85
C ARG A 170 14.90 4.50 -15.44
N VAL A 171 13.62 4.16 -15.53
CA VAL A 171 12.56 5.01 -16.11
C VAL A 171 11.97 5.95 -15.06
N ILE A 172 11.68 5.40 -13.89
CA ILE A 172 11.22 6.16 -12.73
C ILE A 172 12.48 6.53 -11.95
N LYS A 173 13.02 7.73 -12.19
CA LYS A 173 14.07 8.29 -11.34
C LYS A 173 13.48 8.51 -9.93
N PHE A 174 13.86 7.64 -9.01
CA PHE A 174 13.59 7.75 -7.59
C PHE A 174 14.54 8.78 -6.95
#